data_AF-A0A317SW69-F1
#
_entry.id   AF-A0A317SW69-F1
#
_cell.length_a   1.000
_cell.length_b   1.000
_cell.length_c   1.000
_cell.angle_alpha   90.00
_cell.angle_beta   90.00
_cell.angle_gamma   90.00
#
_symmetry.space_group_name_H-M   'P 1'
#
loop_
_entity.id
_entity.type
_entity.pdbx_description
1 polymer ?
#
loop_
_entity_poly.entity_id
_entity_poly.type
_entity_poly.pdbx_seq_one_letter_code
_entity_poly.pdbx_strand_id
1 'polypeptide(L)'
;MGVGCGLLWIDPSLDADVYADEPWIYGPALASMSTISTPPPNPVPHAERGEGGDEEVGGLVEHNGLGLTAKARKKHFLREVKRKEWVFEAGESYRMEFSGPWLDFREFRVVLPGFRVDILKYWDGQPLRFLLRNKESGEVYLVVEFELVEGEEEGEDGRSTSSGEDID
;
A
#
# COMPACT_ATOMS: atom_id res chain seq x y z
N MET A 1 -4.25 -25.97 -11.37
CA MET A 1 -3.18 -25.49 -12.25
C MET A 1 -3.38 -24.00 -12.41
N GLY A 2 -2.67 -23.19 -11.61
CA GLY A 2 -2.81 -21.74 -11.66
C GLY A 2 -2.21 -21.21 -12.95
N VAL A 3 -2.98 -20.40 -13.68
CA VAL A 3 -2.49 -19.65 -14.84
C VAL A 3 -1.41 -18.73 -14.31
N GLY A 4 -0.15 -18.96 -14.71
CA GLY A 4 0.98 -18.14 -14.27
C GLY A 4 0.75 -16.69 -14.69
N CYS A 5 0.36 -15.86 -13.74
CA CYS A 5 0.15 -14.44 -13.99
C CYS A 5 1.52 -13.78 -14.22
N GLY A 6 1.61 -12.89 -15.22
CA GLY A 6 2.83 -12.14 -15.55
C GLY A 6 3.38 -11.28 -14.39
N LEU A 7 2.66 -11.20 -13.27
CA LEU A 7 3.05 -10.53 -12.02
C LEU A 7 4.41 -10.95 -11.47
N LEU A 8 4.82 -12.22 -11.63
CA LEU A 8 6.14 -12.69 -11.18
C LEU A 8 7.31 -12.02 -11.92
N TRP A 9 7.10 -11.49 -13.12
CA TRP A 9 8.11 -10.73 -13.87
C TRP A 9 8.28 -9.29 -13.33
N ILE A 10 7.27 -8.79 -12.64
CA ILE A 10 7.17 -7.43 -12.11
C ILE A 10 7.75 -7.39 -10.71
N ASP A 11 7.26 -8.30 -9.87
CA ASP A 11 7.76 -8.53 -8.53
C ASP A 11 7.64 -10.03 -8.23
N PRO A 12 8.77 -10.76 -8.10
CA PRO A 12 8.78 -12.19 -7.87
C PRO A 12 8.24 -12.58 -6.47
N SER A 13 7.92 -11.61 -5.61
CA SER A 13 7.27 -11.84 -4.32
C SER A 13 5.73 -11.89 -4.41
N LEU A 14 5.15 -11.42 -5.51
CA LEU A 14 3.70 -11.33 -5.65
C LEU A 14 3.09 -12.64 -6.12
N ASP A 15 1.94 -12.94 -5.54
CA ASP A 15 1.01 -13.98 -5.93
C ASP A 15 -0.36 -13.33 -6.16
N ALA A 16 -1.17 -13.92 -7.03
CA ALA A 16 -2.46 -13.34 -7.38
C ALA A 16 -3.42 -14.36 -7.94
N ASP A 17 -4.70 -14.12 -7.69
CA ASP A 17 -5.80 -14.75 -8.40
C ASP A 17 -6.77 -13.67 -8.86
N VAL A 18 -6.70 -13.33 -10.15
CA VAL A 18 -7.58 -12.32 -10.77
C VAL A 18 -8.92 -12.90 -11.23
N TYR A 19 -9.10 -14.22 -11.15
CA TYR A 19 -10.31 -14.92 -11.58
C TYR A 19 -11.09 -15.53 -10.41
N ALA A 20 -10.64 -15.33 -9.16
CA ALA A 20 -11.39 -15.68 -7.97
C ALA A 20 -12.67 -14.83 -7.85
N ASP A 21 -13.66 -15.33 -7.11
CA ASP A 21 -14.90 -14.57 -6.79
C ASP A 21 -14.56 -13.23 -6.14
N GLU A 22 -13.50 -13.19 -5.34
CA GLU A 22 -12.86 -11.99 -4.80
C GLU A 22 -11.41 -11.90 -5.32
N PRO A 23 -11.16 -11.16 -6.41
CA PRO A 23 -9.82 -11.03 -6.98
C PRO A 23 -8.81 -10.44 -5.99
N TRP A 24 -7.57 -10.95 -5.99
CA TRP A 24 -6.54 -10.47 -5.08
C TRP A 24 -5.14 -10.53 -5.66
N ILE A 25 -4.26 -9.66 -5.14
CA ILE A 25 -2.82 -9.67 -5.34
C ILE A 25 -2.17 -9.50 -3.98
N TYR A 26 -1.34 -10.47 -3.55
CA TYR A 26 -0.66 -10.44 -2.26
C TYR A 26 0.83 -10.65 -2.43
N GLY A 27 1.61 -9.98 -1.57
CA GLY A 27 3.03 -10.22 -1.40
C GLY A 27 3.43 -10.20 0.06
N PRO A 28 4.52 -10.87 0.44
CA PRO A 28 5.04 -10.79 1.79
C PRO A 28 5.58 -9.39 2.06
N ALA A 29 5.08 -8.75 3.12
CA ALA A 29 5.38 -7.35 3.46
C ALA A 29 6.88 -6.99 3.39
N LEU A 30 7.75 -7.82 3.97
CA LEU A 30 9.20 -7.60 3.98
C LEU A 30 9.86 -7.55 2.58
N ALA A 31 9.22 -8.17 1.59
CA ALA A 31 9.66 -8.16 0.19
C ALA A 31 8.93 -7.11 -0.67
N SER A 32 7.69 -6.78 -0.34
CA SER A 32 6.83 -5.92 -1.18
C SER A 32 6.92 -4.43 -0.85
N MET A 33 7.08 -4.07 0.43
CA MET A 33 7.24 -2.66 0.84
C MET A 33 8.44 -2.02 0.13
N SER A 34 8.35 -0.76 -0.29
CA SER A 34 9.47 -0.05 -0.95
C SER A 34 10.60 0.18 0.05
N THR A 35 10.27 0.72 1.23
CA THR A 35 11.23 1.04 2.30
C THR A 35 10.76 0.47 3.63
N ILE A 36 11.69 0.03 4.49
CA ILE A 36 11.42 -0.41 5.85
C ILE A 36 12.43 0.22 6.81
N SER A 37 11.93 0.77 7.90
CA SER A 37 12.72 1.27 9.02
C SER A 37 12.28 0.59 10.31
N THR A 38 13.22 -0.14 10.89
CA THR A 38 13.13 -0.81 12.19
C THR A 38 13.49 0.18 13.28
N PRO A 39 12.99 -0.04 14.52
CA PRO A 39 13.29 0.81 15.65
C PRO A 39 14.81 0.98 15.83
N PRO A 40 15.26 2.17 16.28
CA PRO A 40 16.65 2.34 16.67
C PRO A 40 16.96 1.44 17.88
N PRO A 41 18.22 0.99 18.04
CA PRO A 41 18.62 0.10 19.14
C PRO A 41 18.39 0.67 20.55
N ASN A 42 18.21 1.99 20.66
CA ASN A 42 17.72 2.65 21.87
C ASN A 42 16.29 3.15 21.61
N PRO A 43 15.26 2.45 22.09
CA PRO A 43 13.89 2.89 21.92
C PRO A 43 13.70 4.24 22.63
N VAL A 44 13.31 5.26 21.87
CA VAL A 44 12.72 6.46 22.45
C VAL A 44 11.35 6.06 23.00
N PRO A 45 11.00 6.45 24.24
CA PRO A 45 9.69 6.15 24.81
C PRO A 45 8.62 6.57 23.82
N HIS A 46 7.70 5.65 23.52
CA HIS A 46 6.67 5.72 22.47
C HIS A 46 6.46 7.16 22.00
N ALA A 47 7.09 7.52 20.88
CA ALA A 47 6.74 8.75 20.19
C ALA A 47 5.23 8.68 20.00
N GLU A 48 4.52 9.66 20.57
CA GLU A 48 3.07 9.73 20.49
C GLU A 48 2.68 9.48 19.04
N ARG A 49 1.64 8.66 18.84
CA ARG A 49 1.06 8.39 17.53
C ARG A 49 0.85 9.75 16.88
N GLY A 50 1.75 10.14 15.97
CA GLY A 50 1.67 11.42 15.31
C GLY A 50 0.29 11.48 14.67
N GLU A 51 -0.52 12.45 15.10
CA GLU A 51 -1.65 12.87 14.29
C GLU A 51 -1.05 13.19 12.93
N GLY A 52 -1.49 12.48 11.89
CA GLY A 52 -0.93 12.58 10.55
C GLY A 52 -1.01 14.03 10.09
N GLY A 53 0.12 14.74 10.21
CA GLY A 53 0.23 16.16 9.95
C GLY A 53 1.48 16.37 9.10
N ASP A 54 1.26 16.77 7.85
CA ASP A 54 2.23 17.34 6.90
C ASP A 54 3.64 16.71 6.85
N GLU A 55 3.77 15.40 7.08
CA GLU A 55 4.98 14.69 6.70
C GLU A 55 5.03 14.62 5.17
N GLU A 56 6.13 15.13 4.58
CA GLU A 56 6.38 14.95 3.14
C GLU A 56 6.19 13.49 2.76
N VAL A 57 5.33 13.25 1.77
CA VAL A 57 5.08 11.90 1.27
C VAL A 57 6.36 11.37 0.62
N GLY A 58 6.97 10.40 1.27
CA GLY A 58 8.24 9.81 0.85
C GLY A 58 9.44 10.43 1.57
N GLY A 59 10.44 9.61 1.85
CA GLY A 59 11.66 10.05 2.53
C GLY A 59 12.07 9.15 3.70
N LEU A 60 11.37 8.04 3.92
CA LEU A 60 11.81 7.03 4.87
C LEU A 60 13.20 6.54 4.46
N VAL A 61 14.11 6.49 5.42
CA VAL A 61 15.45 5.94 5.21
C VAL A 61 15.43 4.46 5.54
N GLU A 62 16.00 3.65 4.64
CA GLU A 62 16.12 2.21 4.83
C GLU A 62 16.97 1.88 6.08
N HIS A 63 16.33 1.26 7.07
CA HIS A 63 16.98 0.75 8.27
C HIS A 63 16.35 -0.59 8.64
N ASN A 64 16.74 -1.67 7.95
CA ASN A 64 16.06 -2.97 8.06
C ASN A 64 16.67 -3.93 9.11
N GLY A 65 17.53 -3.45 10.01
CA GLY A 65 18.22 -4.30 11.00
C GLY A 65 19.21 -5.31 10.42
N LEU A 66 19.30 -5.45 9.09
CA LEU A 66 20.20 -6.37 8.39
C LEU A 66 21.38 -5.65 7.71
N GLY A 67 21.40 -4.31 7.72
CA GLY A 67 22.39 -3.50 7.01
C GLY A 67 22.30 -3.64 5.48
N LEU A 68 21.14 -4.05 4.95
CA LEU A 68 20.93 -4.24 3.51
C LEU A 68 20.36 -2.98 2.85
N THR A 69 20.62 -2.80 1.56
CA THR A 69 19.85 -1.84 0.75
C THR A 69 18.42 -2.34 0.55
N ALA A 70 17.47 -1.47 0.24
CA ALA A 70 16.08 -1.86 -0.04
C ALA A 70 15.98 -2.98 -1.09
N LYS A 71 16.73 -2.85 -2.20
CA LYS A 71 16.78 -3.88 -3.25
C LYS A 71 17.31 -5.23 -2.73
N ALA A 72 18.37 -5.20 -1.91
CA ALA A 72 18.94 -6.42 -1.33
C ALA A 72 18.00 -7.04 -0.28
N ARG A 73 17.32 -6.23 0.53
CA ARG A 73 16.28 -6.64 1.48
C ARG A 73 15.15 -7.36 0.75
N LYS A 74 14.58 -6.75 -0.29
CA LYS A 74 13.52 -7.36 -1.10
C LYS A 74 13.93 -8.74 -1.60
N LYS A 75 15.13 -8.84 -2.20
CA LYS A 75 15.70 -10.12 -2.67
C LYS A 75 15.92 -11.13 -1.54
N HIS A 76 16.37 -10.69 -0.36
CA HIS A 76 16.59 -11.53 0.80
C HIS A 76 15.28 -12.20 1.24
N PHE A 77 14.20 -11.44 1.33
CA PHE A 77 12.89 -11.90 1.78
C PHE A 77 12.02 -12.55 0.70
N LEU A 78 12.48 -12.67 -0.55
CA LEU A 78 11.87 -13.59 -1.52
C LEU A 78 11.92 -15.05 -1.03
N ARG A 79 12.92 -15.38 -0.21
CA ARG A 79 13.10 -16.72 0.36
C ARG A 79 12.24 -16.89 1.61
N GLU A 80 11.35 -17.88 1.59
CA GLU A 80 10.47 -18.17 2.73
C GLU A 80 11.23 -18.43 4.02
N VAL A 81 12.34 -19.16 3.95
CA VAL A 81 13.20 -19.43 5.10
C VAL A 81 13.63 -18.12 5.79
N LYS A 82 13.99 -17.09 5.01
CA LYS A 82 14.39 -15.79 5.56
C LYS A 82 13.23 -15.02 6.17
N ARG A 83 12.01 -15.21 5.66
CA ARG A 83 10.80 -14.64 6.28
C ARG A 83 10.49 -15.30 7.63
N LYS A 84 10.68 -16.62 7.73
CA LYS A 84 10.46 -17.36 8.99
C LYS A 84 11.52 -17.09 10.06
N GLU A 85 12.73 -16.69 9.66
CA GLU A 85 13.78 -16.24 10.57
C GLU A 85 13.52 -14.84 11.15
N TRP A 86 12.70 -14.02 10.50
CA TRP A 86 12.38 -12.67 10.95
C TRP A 86 11.26 -12.68 11.99
N VAL A 87 11.47 -11.96 13.08
CA VAL A 87 10.48 -11.76 14.15
C VAL A 87 10.27 -10.26 14.33
N PHE A 88 9.01 -9.83 14.32
CA PHE A 88 8.64 -8.49 14.77
C PHE A 88 8.50 -8.52 16.30
N GLU A 89 9.20 -7.63 16.98
CA GLU A 89 9.21 -7.57 18.43
C GLU A 89 7.96 -6.85 18.95
N ALA A 90 7.38 -7.38 20.03
CA ALA A 90 6.20 -6.77 20.64
C ALA A 90 6.56 -5.44 21.32
N GLY A 91 5.73 -4.42 21.13
CA GLY A 91 5.95 -3.08 21.70
C GLY A 91 6.82 -2.16 20.86
N GLU A 92 7.35 -2.65 19.74
CA GLU A 92 8.20 -1.88 18.83
C GLU A 92 7.42 -1.26 17.66
N SER A 93 7.85 -0.08 17.22
CA SER A 93 7.25 0.64 16.10
C SER A 93 8.07 0.47 14.82
N TYR A 94 7.46 -0.14 13.81
CA TYR A 94 8.04 -0.32 12.48
C TYR A 94 7.41 0.68 11.50
N ARG A 95 8.26 1.38 10.75
CA ARG A 95 7.80 2.28 9.68
C ARG A 95 8.04 1.61 8.33
N MET A 96 7.08 1.73 7.43
CA MET A 96 7.14 1.13 6.10
C MET A 96 6.58 2.10 5.08
N GLU A 97 7.18 2.13 3.90
CA GLU A 97 6.63 2.81 2.73
C GLU A 97 6.13 1.77 1.73
N PHE A 98 5.02 2.10 1.09
CA PHE A 98 4.47 1.34 -0.01
C PHE A 98 4.30 2.26 -1.21
N SER A 99 5.22 2.15 -2.16
CA SER A 99 5.24 2.95 -3.38
C SER A 99 5.71 2.12 -4.57
N GLY A 100 5.18 2.41 -5.76
CA GLY A 100 5.60 1.75 -6.99
C GLY A 100 4.91 2.30 -8.23
N PRO A 101 5.48 2.07 -9.42
CA PRO A 101 4.96 2.63 -10.68
C PRO A 101 3.71 1.91 -11.20
N TRP A 102 3.18 0.95 -10.43
CA TRP A 102 2.08 0.09 -10.84
C TRP A 102 0.70 0.66 -10.50
N LEU A 103 0.65 1.81 -9.82
CA LEU A 103 -0.58 2.55 -9.54
C LEU A 103 -0.44 3.99 -10.03
N ASP A 104 -1.22 4.36 -11.04
CA ASP A 104 -1.34 5.74 -11.50
C ASP A 104 -2.68 6.29 -11.02
N PHE A 105 -2.64 7.05 -9.92
CA PHE A 105 -3.84 7.68 -9.36
C PHE A 105 -4.36 8.85 -10.22
N ARG A 106 -3.54 9.45 -11.08
CA ARG A 106 -4.01 10.57 -11.93
C ARG A 106 -5.02 10.09 -12.96
N GLU A 107 -4.79 8.89 -13.47
CA GLU A 107 -5.62 8.26 -14.50
C GLU A 107 -6.44 7.08 -13.94
N PHE A 108 -6.37 6.82 -12.64
CA PHE A 108 -6.94 5.65 -11.97
C PHE A 108 -6.63 4.33 -12.69
N ARG A 109 -5.33 4.05 -12.92
CA ARG A 109 -4.88 2.85 -13.63
C ARG A 109 -3.98 1.98 -12.77
N VAL A 110 -4.19 0.67 -12.86
CA VAL A 110 -3.17 -0.31 -12.50
C VAL A 110 -2.28 -0.55 -13.74
N VAL A 111 -0.98 -0.30 -13.59
CA VAL A 111 0.02 -0.39 -14.65
C VAL A 111 0.98 -1.55 -14.35
N LEU A 112 0.78 -2.65 -15.06
CA LEU A 112 1.65 -3.82 -14.99
C LEU A 112 2.39 -3.96 -16.33
N PRO A 113 3.64 -4.43 -16.39
CA PRO A 113 4.26 -4.85 -17.64
C PRO A 113 3.32 -5.71 -18.52
N GLY A 114 2.95 -5.16 -19.69
CA GLY A 114 2.03 -5.78 -20.65
C GLY A 114 0.54 -5.50 -20.44
N PHE A 115 0.13 -4.89 -19.32
CA PHE A 115 -1.28 -4.62 -19.01
C PHE A 115 -1.47 -3.21 -18.44
N ARG A 116 -2.45 -2.49 -18.98
CA ARG A 116 -2.95 -1.24 -18.40
C ARG A 116 -4.43 -1.41 -18.18
N VAL A 117 -4.84 -1.51 -16.91
CA VAL A 117 -6.24 -1.66 -16.54
C VAL A 117 -6.72 -0.31 -16.01
N ASP A 118 -7.72 0.24 -16.67
CA ASP A 118 -8.48 1.37 -16.20
C ASP A 118 -9.41 0.89 -15.09
N ILE A 119 -9.12 1.29 -13.85
CA ILE A 119 -9.83 0.83 -12.66
C ILE A 119 -11.29 1.29 -12.76
N LEU A 120 -11.55 2.50 -13.27
CA LEU A 120 -12.89 3.08 -13.34
C LEU A 120 -13.85 2.27 -14.22
N LYS A 121 -13.34 1.55 -15.23
CA LYS A 121 -14.17 0.69 -16.10
C LYS A 121 -14.75 -0.53 -15.38
N TYR A 122 -14.12 -0.95 -14.29
CA TYR A 122 -14.51 -2.11 -13.50
C TYR A 122 -14.91 -1.71 -12.08
N TRP A 123 -14.99 -0.41 -11.82
CA TRP A 123 -15.32 0.14 -10.52
C TRP A 123 -16.83 0.15 -10.33
N ASP A 124 -17.29 -0.56 -9.31
CA ASP A 124 -18.70 -0.64 -8.90
C ASP A 124 -19.03 0.29 -7.72
N GLY A 125 -18.12 1.20 -7.37
CA GLY A 125 -18.25 2.10 -6.23
C GLY A 125 -17.52 1.61 -4.96
N GLN A 126 -16.98 0.39 -4.96
CA GLN A 126 -16.25 -0.12 -3.80
C GLN A 126 -14.85 0.47 -3.70
N PRO A 127 -14.37 0.89 -2.52
CA PRO A 127 -13.08 1.54 -2.37
C PRO A 127 -11.89 0.59 -2.63
N LEU A 128 -10.76 1.16 -3.05
CA LEU A 128 -9.54 0.43 -3.32
C LEU A 128 -8.79 0.23 -2.00
N ARG A 129 -8.62 -1.04 -1.59
CA ARG A 129 -8.00 -1.39 -0.30
C ARG A 129 -6.62 -2.01 -0.46
N PHE A 130 -5.67 -1.48 0.29
CA PHE A 130 -4.41 -2.15 0.60
C PHE A 130 -4.46 -2.70 2.02
N LEU A 131 -4.21 -4.00 2.14
CA LEU A 131 -4.31 -4.73 3.39
C LEU A 131 -2.94 -5.27 3.79
N LEU A 132 -2.52 -4.97 5.02
CA LEU A 132 -1.53 -5.76 5.71
C LEU A 132 -2.28 -6.70 6.66
N ARG A 133 -2.16 -8.01 6.43
CA ARG A 133 -2.81 -9.02 7.25
C ARG A 133 -1.93 -10.23 7.49
N ASN A 134 -2.23 -10.97 8.54
CA ASN A 134 -1.76 -12.32 8.71
C ASN A 134 -2.36 -13.22 7.63
N LYS A 135 -1.50 -13.93 6.88
CA LYS A 135 -1.96 -14.81 5.79
C LYS A 135 -2.74 -16.04 6.30
N GLU A 136 -2.41 -16.55 7.50
CA GLU A 136 -3.00 -17.77 8.05
C GLU A 136 -4.25 -17.46 8.88
N SER A 137 -4.18 -16.51 9.82
CA SER A 137 -5.31 -16.17 10.69
C SER A 137 -6.30 -15.21 10.05
N GLY A 138 -5.90 -14.48 9.00
CA GLY A 138 -6.70 -13.42 8.39
C GLY A 138 -6.75 -12.11 9.20
N GLU A 139 -6.09 -12.05 10.35
CA GLU A 139 -6.05 -10.87 11.21
C GLU A 139 -5.45 -9.66 10.47
N VAL A 140 -6.18 -8.54 10.50
CA VAL A 140 -5.80 -7.31 9.79
C VAL A 140 -4.99 -6.41 10.70
N TYR A 141 -3.81 -6.03 10.24
CA TYR A 141 -2.89 -5.14 10.96
C TYR A 141 -2.95 -3.70 10.43
N LEU A 142 -3.20 -3.51 9.13
CA LEU A 142 -3.33 -2.19 8.49
C LEU A 142 -4.30 -2.28 7.32
N VAL A 143 -5.14 -1.25 7.17
CA VAL A 143 -5.93 -0.99 5.97
C VAL A 143 -5.62 0.42 5.50
N VAL A 144 -5.22 0.57 4.24
CA VAL A 144 -5.22 1.85 3.54
C VAL A 144 -6.31 1.77 2.48
N GLU A 145 -7.28 2.66 2.57
CA GLU A 145 -8.44 2.67 1.70
C GLU A 145 -8.46 3.97 0.88
N PHE A 146 -8.64 3.84 -0.43
CA PHE A 146 -8.83 4.97 -1.34
C PHE A 146 -10.27 4.93 -1.85
N GLU A 147 -11.03 5.97 -1.52
CA GLU A 147 -12.38 6.20 -2.02
C GLU A 147 -12.33 7.23 -3.14
N LEU A 148 -13.07 6.97 -4.22
CA LEU A 148 -13.25 7.95 -5.27
C LEU A 148 -14.36 8.91 -4.83
N VAL A 149 -14.01 10.16 -4.62
CA VAL A 149 -14.97 11.24 -4.36
C VAL A 149 -15.26 11.99 -5.65
N GLU A 150 -16.51 12.41 -5.84
CA GLU A 150 -16.86 13.33 -6.92
C GLU A 150 -16.12 14.66 -6.69
N GLY A 151 -15.46 15.17 -7.72
CA GLY A 151 -14.86 16.50 -7.65
C GLY A 151 -15.96 17.54 -7.61
N GLU A 152 -15.87 18.50 -6.69
CA GLU A 152 -16.65 19.73 -6.83
C GLU A 152 -16.24 20.39 -8.14
N GLU A 153 -17.19 20.63 -9.05
CA GLU A 153 -16.93 21.45 -10.22
C GLU A 153 -16.49 22.83 -9.71
N GLU A 154 -15.21 23.18 -9.88
CA GLU A 154 -14.79 24.57 -9.83
C GLU A 154 -15.53 25.25 -10.99
N GLY A 155 -16.66 25.87 -10.69
CA GLY A 155 -17.39 26.66 -11.67
C GLY A 155 -16.42 27.62 -12.34
N GLU A 156 -16.43 27.64 -13.68
CA GLU A 156 -15.86 28.69 -14.51
C GLU A 156 -16.63 30.01 -14.28
N ASP A 157 -16.58 30.51 -13.05
CA ASP A 157 -16.81 31.89 -12.65
C ASP A 157 -16.71 31.90 -11.13
N GLY A 158 -15.66 32.53 -10.60
CA GLY A 158 -15.35 32.61 -9.17
C GLY A 158 -16.40 33.35 -8.35
N ARG A 159 -17.59 32.77 -8.20
CA ARG A 159 -18.65 33.21 -7.33
C ARG A 159 -19.38 32.01 -6.74
N SER A 160 -18.99 31.68 -5.53
CA SER A 160 -19.77 30.84 -4.63
C SER A 160 -21.20 31.37 -4.54
N THR A 161 -22.18 30.56 -4.93
CA THR A 161 -23.57 30.79 -4.59
C THR A 161 -23.95 29.78 -3.52
N SER A 162 -23.90 30.22 -2.26
CA SER A 162 -24.61 29.54 -1.19
C SER A 162 -26.10 29.83 -1.38
N SER A 163 -26.83 28.92 -2.00
CA SER A 163 -28.29 28.93 -1.97
C SER A 163 -28.72 28.19 -0.70
N GLY A 164 -28.75 28.93 0.42
CA GLY A 164 -29.47 28.52 1.61
C GLY A 164 -30.96 28.74 1.38
N GLU A 165 -31.74 27.67 1.50
CA GLU A 165 -33.19 27.67 1.38
C GLU A 165 -33.83 28.58 2.45
N ASP A 166 -34.66 29.51 2.00
CA ASP A 166 -35.61 30.21 2.85
C ASP A 166 -36.69 29.21 3.31
N ILE A 167 -36.79 29.02 4.62
CA ILE A 167 -37.89 28.30 5.28
C ILE A 167 -39.05 29.29 5.46
N ASP A 168 -40.21 28.95 4.90
CA ASP A 168 -41.52 29.56 5.21
C ASP A 168 -42.18 28.80 6.38
#